data_AF-A0A8T3Y627-F1
#
_entry.id   AF-A0A8T3Y627-F1
#
_cell.length_a   1.000
_cell.length_b   1.000
_cell.length_c   1.000
_cell.angle_alpha   90.00
_cell.angle_beta   90.00
_cell.angle_gamma   90.00
#
_symmetry.space_group_name_H-M   'P 1'
#
loop_
_entity.id
_entity.type
_entity.pdbx_description
1 polymer ?
#
loop_
_entity_poly.entity_id
_entity_poly.type
_entity_poly.pdbx_seq_one_letter_code
_entity_poly.pdbx_strand_id
1 'polypeptide(L)'
;MLGVYDYVYGSAQLGAAFLAVIAGLIALSLFRHAKSELRAWKYLLVALVLFAVVEIIGALAAFGVGVAPYWTHILTSIILFFVITALTVQIHINRGWKE
;
A
#
# COMPACT_ATOMS: atom_id res chain seq x y z
N MET A 1 -30.42 9.96 6.78
CA MET A 1 -29.71 11.17 6.36
C MET A 1 -28.25 10.97 6.68
N LEU A 2 -27.36 11.07 5.70
CA LEU A 2 -25.91 11.02 5.94
C LEU A 2 -25.54 12.21 6.85
N GLY A 3 -24.82 11.94 7.94
CA GLY A 3 -24.35 13.00 8.82
C GLY A 3 -23.24 13.81 8.15
N VAL A 4 -22.98 15.02 8.67
CA VAL A 4 -21.81 15.81 8.27
C VAL A 4 -20.51 14.99 8.42
N TYR A 5 -20.46 14.12 9.42
CA TYR A 5 -19.36 13.17 9.63
C TYR A 5 -19.16 12.22 8.45
N ASP A 6 -20.22 11.57 7.96
CA ASP A 6 -20.13 10.60 6.86
C ASP A 6 -19.67 11.26 5.56
N TYR A 7 -20.10 12.50 5.33
CA TYR A 7 -19.69 13.29 4.16
C TYR A 7 -18.19 13.63 4.22
N VAL A 8 -17.71 14.14 5.36
CA VAL A 8 -16.29 14.48 5.55
C VAL A 8 -15.43 13.22 5.45
N TYR A 9 -15.84 12.14 6.11
CA TYR A 9 -15.13 10.86 6.10
C TYR A 9 -15.05 10.28 4.68
N GLY A 10 -16.18 10.20 3.97
CA GLY A 10 -16.21 9.70 2.60
C GLY A 10 -15.37 10.55 1.63
N SER A 11 -15.41 11.88 1.77
CA SER A 11 -14.59 12.79 0.95
C SER A 11 -13.08 12.64 1.22
N ALA A 12 -12.69 12.46 2.48
CA ALA A 12 -11.31 12.23 2.87
C ALA A 12 -10.79 10.89 2.33
N GLN A 13 -11.63 9.86 2.35
CA GLN A 13 -11.28 8.53 1.86
C GLN A 13 -11.14 8.50 0.33
N LEU A 14 -12.01 9.21 -0.40
CA LEU A 14 -11.83 9.43 -1.84
C LEU A 14 -10.53 10.19 -2.15
N GLY A 15 -10.22 11.22 -1.35
CA GLY A 15 -8.96 11.96 -1.46
C GLY A 15 -7.73 11.07 -1.23
N ALA A 16 -7.78 10.22 -0.19
CA ALA A 16 -6.72 9.26 0.10
C ALA A 16 -6.52 8.26 -1.05
N ALA A 17 -7.61 7.72 -1.61
CA ALA A 17 -7.56 6.81 -2.76
C ALA A 17 -6.92 7.49 -3.99
N PHE A 18 -7.28 8.74 -4.27
CA PHE A 18 -6.69 9.49 -5.39
C PHE A 18 -5.19 9.76 -5.19
N LEU A 19 -4.79 10.15 -3.98
CA LEU A 19 -3.39 10.33 -3.62
C LEU A 19 -2.59 9.02 -3.72
N ALA A 20 -3.19 7.88 -3.33
CA ALA A 20 -2.57 6.57 -3.45
C ALA A 20 -2.30 6.19 -4.92
N VAL A 21 -3.21 6.52 -5.84
CA VAL A 21 -3.00 6.30 -7.29
C VAL A 21 -1.84 7.15 -7.81
N ILE A 22 -1.80 8.45 -7.46
CA ILE A 22 -0.69 9.33 -7.87
C ILE A 22 0.64 8.83 -7.31
N ALA A 23 0.68 8.44 -6.03
CA ALA A 23 1.87 7.87 -5.41
C ALA A 23 2.32 6.58 -6.12
N GLY A 24 1.38 5.73 -6.54
CA GLY A 24 1.66 4.54 -7.34
C GLY A 24 2.28 4.86 -8.70
N LEU A 25 1.78 5.89 -9.40
CA LEU A 25 2.35 6.36 -10.67
C LEU A 25 3.75 6.94 -10.50
N ILE A 26 3.98 7.73 -9.44
CA ILE A 26 5.31 8.26 -9.10
C ILE A 26 6.27 7.11 -8.84
N ALA A 27 5.87 6.13 -8.01
CA ALA A 27 6.67 4.95 -7.73
C ALA A 27 7.05 4.21 -9.04
N LEU A 28 6.07 3.90 -9.90
CA LEU A 28 6.31 3.26 -11.20
C LEU A 28 7.27 4.05 -12.10
N SER A 29 7.22 5.39 -12.07
CA SER A 29 8.14 6.22 -12.84
C SER A 29 9.59 6.14 -12.33
N LEU A 30 9.78 6.09 -11.00
CA LEU A 30 11.09 5.91 -10.38
C LEU A 30 11.66 4.51 -10.68
N PHE A 31 10.81 3.49 -10.72
CA PHE A 31 11.16 2.12 -11.06
C PHE A 31 11.75 1.97 -12.47
N ARG A 32 11.32 2.80 -13.43
CA ARG A 32 11.82 2.71 -14.81
C ARG A 32 13.30 3.09 -14.93
N HIS A 33 13.82 3.87 -13.98
CA HIS A 33 15.17 4.44 -14.06
C HIS A 33 16.25 3.64 -13.32
N ALA A 34 15.88 2.88 -12.31
CA ALA A 34 16.81 2.01 -11.59
C ALA A 34 16.62 0.59 -12.13
N LYS A 35 17.69 -0.10 -12.58
CA LYS A 35 17.59 -1.48 -13.12
C LYS A 35 18.55 -2.50 -12.49
N SER A 36 19.61 -2.09 -11.77
CA SER A 36 20.60 -3.04 -11.24
C SER A 36 20.53 -3.33 -9.74
N GLU A 37 19.80 -2.56 -8.93
CA GLU A 37 19.82 -2.63 -7.45
C GLU A 37 18.46 -3.02 -6.80
N LEU A 38 17.40 -3.29 -7.58
CA LEU A 38 16.01 -3.34 -7.09
C LEU A 38 15.51 -4.70 -6.59
N ARG A 39 16.38 -5.59 -6.08
CA ARG A 39 15.88 -6.86 -5.51
C ARG A 39 14.93 -6.62 -4.33
N ALA A 40 15.24 -5.65 -3.47
CA ALA A 40 14.39 -5.24 -2.35
C ALA A 40 13.01 -4.72 -2.78
N TRP A 41 12.96 -4.06 -3.92
CA TRP A 41 11.77 -3.36 -4.37
C TRP A 41 10.67 -4.27 -4.92
N LYS A 42 10.98 -5.53 -5.27
CA LYS A 42 9.96 -6.53 -5.60
C LYS A 42 9.00 -6.75 -4.43
N TYR A 43 9.53 -6.87 -3.23
CA TYR A 43 8.75 -7.05 -2.01
C TYR A 43 7.95 -5.78 -1.68
N LEU A 44 8.55 -4.60 -1.87
CA LEU A 44 7.86 -3.32 -1.66
C LEU A 44 6.68 -3.13 -2.63
N LEU A 45 6.85 -3.51 -3.90
CA LEU A 45 5.78 -3.42 -4.90
C LEU A 45 4.60 -4.34 -4.55
N VAL A 46 4.87 -5.57 -4.11
CA VAL A 46 3.84 -6.48 -3.60
C VAL A 46 3.12 -5.88 -2.39
N ALA A 47 3.85 -5.28 -1.45
CA ALA A 47 3.25 -4.60 -0.30
C ALA A 47 2.33 -3.45 -0.72
N LEU A 48 2.74 -2.64 -1.70
CA LEU A 48 1.96 -1.52 -2.23
C LEU A 48 0.67 -1.97 -2.93
N VAL A 49 0.72 -3.07 -3.69
CA VAL A 49 -0.47 -3.65 -4.32
C VAL A 49 -1.46 -4.14 -3.26
N LEU A 50 -0.97 -4.87 -2.26
CA LEU A 50 -1.82 -5.32 -1.14
C LEU A 50 -2.40 -4.13 -0.36
N PHE A 51 -1.63 -3.07 -0.16
CA PHE A 51 -2.09 -1.85 0.48
C PHE A 51 -3.23 -1.19 -0.31
N ALA A 52 -3.11 -1.09 -1.63
CA ALA A 52 -4.19 -0.57 -2.48
C ALA A 52 -5.48 -1.40 -2.37
N VAL A 53 -5.37 -2.73 -2.25
CA VAL A 53 -6.53 -3.60 -2.03
C VAL A 53 -7.20 -3.32 -0.68
N VAL A 54 -6.42 -3.08 0.39
CA VAL A 54 -6.97 -2.71 1.71
C VAL A 54 -7.69 -1.37 1.66
N GLU A 55 -7.15 -0.38 0.95
CA GLU A 55 -7.80 0.92 0.77
C GLU A 55 -9.14 0.81 0.01
N ILE A 56 -9.20 -0.01 -1.05
CA ILE A 56 -10.46 -0.29 -1.77
C ILE A 56 -11.47 -0.95 -0.84
N ILE A 57 -11.04 -1.93 -0.04
CA ILE A 57 -11.90 -2.59 0.96
C ILE A 57 -12.40 -1.57 1.99
N GLY A 58 -11.53 -0.71 2.50
CA GLY A 58 -11.89 0.33 3.46
C GLY A 58 -12.91 1.30 2.86
N ALA A 59 -12.73 1.71 1.60
CA ALA A 59 -13.66 2.58 0.91
C ALA A 59 -15.03 1.93 0.74
N LEU A 60 -15.06 0.65 0.32
CA LEU A 60 -16.30 -0.12 0.21
C LEU A 60 -17.03 -0.24 1.56
N ALA A 61 -16.29 -0.49 2.64
CA ALA A 61 -16.85 -0.56 4.00
C ALA A 61 -17.51 0.76 4.43
N ALA A 62 -16.91 1.91 4.08
CA ALA A 62 -17.48 3.23 4.39
C ALA A 62 -18.78 3.53 3.63
N PHE A 63 -18.99 2.93 2.46
CA PHE A 63 -20.26 3.00 1.72
C PHE A 63 -21.29 1.96 2.18
N GLY A 64 -21.04 1.25 3.29
CA GLY A 64 -21.96 0.26 3.84
C GLY A 64 -21.93 -1.09 3.11
N VAL A 65 -20.94 -1.32 2.24
CA VAL A 65 -20.71 -2.66 1.69
C VAL A 65 -20.09 -3.52 2.79
N GLY A 66 -20.82 -4.52 3.27
CA GLY A 66 -20.40 -5.36 4.38
C GLY A 66 -19.10 -6.11 4.07
N VAL A 67 -17.99 -5.69 4.67
CA VAL A 67 -16.73 -6.41 4.66
C VAL A 67 -16.40 -6.89 6.07
N ALA A 68 -16.02 -8.16 6.20
CA ALA A 68 -15.71 -8.73 7.51
C ALA A 68 -14.45 -8.04 8.11
N PRO A 69 -14.53 -7.52 9.35
CA PRO A 69 -13.50 -6.66 9.94
C PRO A 69 -12.15 -7.34 10.13
N TYR A 70 -12.10 -8.68 10.15
CA TYR A 70 -10.86 -9.44 10.29
C TYR A 70 -9.95 -9.38 9.06
N TRP A 71 -10.49 -9.12 7.87
CA TRP A 71 -9.71 -9.11 6.62
C TRP A 71 -8.70 -7.99 6.55
N THR A 72 -9.05 -6.80 7.04
CA THR A 72 -8.14 -5.63 7.05
C THR A 72 -6.94 -5.88 7.94
N HIS A 73 -7.13 -6.52 9.10
CA HIS A 73 -6.04 -6.86 10.02
C HIS A 73 -5.07 -7.88 9.42
N ILE A 74 -5.59 -8.96 8.83
CA ILE A 74 -4.76 -9.99 8.20
C ILE A 74 -3.95 -9.40 7.04
N LEU A 75 -4.60 -8.64 6.16
CA LEU A 75 -3.91 -8.00 5.02
C LEU A 75 -2.86 -7.00 5.50
N THR A 76 -3.14 -6.22 6.55
CA THR A 76 -2.17 -5.28 7.13
C THR A 76 -0.93 -6.01 7.69
N SER A 77 -1.10 -7.15 8.36
CA SER A 77 0.04 -7.96 8.82
C SER A 77 0.90 -8.49 7.67
N ILE A 78 0.27 -8.92 6.58
CA ILE A 78 0.97 -9.39 5.38
C ILE A 78 1.74 -8.24 4.70
N ILE A 79 1.12 -7.06 4.58
CA ILE A 79 1.78 -5.85 4.07
C ILE A 79 3.02 -5.54 4.90
N LEU A 80 2.89 -5.53 6.23
CA LEU A 80 4.00 -5.24 7.13
C LEU A 80 5.15 -6.24 6.95
N PHE A 81 4.85 -7.54 6.79
CA PHE A 81 5.84 -8.56 6.50
C PHE A 81 6.63 -8.27 5.21
N PHE A 82 5.93 -7.89 4.13
CA PHE A 82 6.59 -7.53 2.87
C PHE A 82 7.43 -6.24 2.99
N VAL A 83 6.97 -5.24 3.75
CA VAL A 83 7.74 -4.02 4.01
C VAL A 83 9.01 -4.31 4.80
N ILE A 84 8.93 -5.12 5.87
CA ILE A 84 10.09 -5.53 6.66
C ILE A 84 11.08 -6.27 5.76
N THR A 85 10.60 -7.23 4.97
CA THR A 85 11.45 -8.00 4.03
C THR A 85 12.13 -7.07 3.02
N ALA A 86 11.40 -6.13 2.43
CA ALA A 86 11.96 -5.15 1.50
C ALA A 86 13.09 -4.34 2.16
N LEU A 87 12.86 -3.83 3.37
CA LEU A 87 13.86 -3.06 4.12
C LEU A 87 15.09 -3.91 4.48
N THR A 88 14.89 -5.13 4.97
CA THR A 88 15.99 -6.04 5.30
C THR A 88 16.83 -6.35 4.07
N VAL A 89 16.22 -6.63 2.92
CA VAL A 89 16.94 -6.87 1.67
C VAL A 89 17.70 -5.62 1.22
N GLN A 90 17.10 -4.43 1.32
CA GLN A 90 17.76 -3.17 0.95
C GLN A 90 18.98 -2.88 1.84
N ILE A 91 18.87 -3.13 3.14
CA ILE A 91 19.98 -2.94 4.09
C ILE A 91 21.13 -3.89 3.77
N HIS A 92 20.85 -5.15 3.45
CA HIS A 92 21.88 -6.12 3.07
C HIS A 92 22.59 -5.74 1.77
N ILE A 93 21.85 -5.29 0.76
CA ILE A 93 22.43 -4.78 -0.50
C ILE A 93 23.34 -3.58 -0.21
N ASN A 94 22.89 -2.60 0.58
CA ASN A 94 23.69 -1.42 0.95
C ASN A 94 24.94 -1.76 1.76
N ARG A 95 24.95 -2.88 2.51
CA ARG A 95 26.12 -3.38 3.24
C ARG A 95 27.12 -4.11 2.35
N GLY A 96 26.85 -4.23 1.05
CA GLY A 96 27.76 -4.85 0.08
C GLY A 96 27.71 -6.38 0.07
N TRP A 97 26.70 -6.99 0.71
CA TRP A 97 26.44 -8.43 0.52
C TRP A 97 25.91 -8.65 -0.89
N LYS A 98 26.83 -9.06 -1.77
CA LYS A 98 26.51 -9.61 -3.08
C LYS A 98 26.35 -11.12 -2.90
N GLU A 99 25.10 -11.58 -2.92
CA GLU A 99 24.77 -12.95 -3.33
C GLU A 99 24.65 -13.02 -4.85
#